data_AF-A0A9X2LW25-F1
#
_entry.id   AF-A0A9X2LW25-F1
#
_cell.length_a   1.000
_cell.length_b   1.000
_cell.length_c   1.000
_cell.angle_alpha   90.00
_cell.angle_beta   90.00
_cell.angle_gamma   90.00
#
_symmetry.space_group_name_H-M   'P 1'
#
loop_
_entity.id
_entity.type
_entity.pdbx_description
1 polymer ?
#
loop_
_entity_poly.entity_id
_entity_poly.type
_entity_poly.pdbx_seq_one_letter_code
_entity_poly.pdbx_strand_id
1 'polypeptide(L)' 'MLRPHRFRDVIRIGPVRVGTYNDHRGRVKHTAACTAPGCGFSADYRDRTAAELAARTHRCT' A
#
# COMPACT_ATOMS: atom_id res chain seq x y z
N MET A 1 12.16 -17.82 -10.41
CA MET A 1 11.71 -17.53 -9.04
C MET A 1 11.11 -16.12 -9.02
N LEU A 2 9.84 -15.96 -8.64
CA LEU A 2 9.27 -14.63 -8.40
C LEU A 2 10.12 -13.98 -7.31
N ARG A 3 10.85 -12.89 -7.62
CA ARG A 3 11.44 -12.08 -6.56
C ARG A 3 10.26 -11.57 -5.74
N PRO A 4 10.15 -11.87 -4.44
CA PRO A 4 9.10 -11.28 -3.63
C PRO A 4 9.22 -9.77 -3.83
N HIS A 5 8.12 -9.12 -4.21
CA HIS A 5 8.04 -7.66 -4.32
C HIS A 5 8.37 -7.13 -2.93
N ARG A 6 9.64 -6.79 -2.70
CA ARG A 6 10.10 -6.28 -1.42
C ARG A 6 9.53 -4.89 -1.30
N PHE A 7 8.48 -4.77 -0.50
CA PHE A 7 7.97 -3.47 -0.12
C PHE A 7 9.06 -2.74 0.66
N ARG A 8 9.42 -1.55 0.20
CA ARG A 8 10.33 -0.61 0.86
C ARG A 8 9.55 0.62 1.30
N ASP A 9 10.17 1.42 2.17
CA ASP A 9 9.60 2.67 2.68
C ASP A 9 8.19 2.50 3.26
N VAL A 10 7.98 1.38 3.95
CA VAL A 10 6.69 0.98 4.50
C VAL A 10 6.38 1.82 5.72
N ILE A 11 5.25 2.53 5.68
CA ILE A 11 4.73 3.31 6.81
C ILE A 11 3.36 2.79 7.21
N ARG A 12 2.96 3.08 8.45
CA ARG A 12 1.63 2.75 8.97
C ARG A 12 0.87 4.02 9.27
N ILE A 13 -0.33 4.14 8.70
CA ILE A 13 -1.28 5.23 8.91
C ILE A 13 -2.56 4.58 9.44
N GLY A 14 -2.75 4.67 10.76
CA GLY A 14 -3.86 3.98 11.44
C GLY A 14 -3.83 2.45 11.20
N PRO A 15 -4.93 1.83 10.74
CA PRO A 15 -4.96 0.41 10.41
C PRO A 15 -4.32 0.08 9.05
N VAL A 16 -4.00 1.09 8.23
CA VAL A 16 -3.47 0.92 6.87
C VAL A 16 -1.95 0.97 6.85
N ARG A 17 -1.32 0.05 6.11
CA ARG A 17 0.09 0.12 5.75
C ARG A 17 0.23 0.64 4.33
N VAL A 18 1.14 1.57 4.13
CA VAL A 18 1.51 2.08 2.81
C VAL A 18 2.93 1.64 2.51
N GLY A 19 3.14 0.95 1.39
CA GLY A 19 4.45 0.43 1.00
C GLY A 19 4.76 0.76 -0.45
N THR A 20 6.04 0.94 -0.76
CA THR A 20 6.52 1.18 -2.12
C THR A 20 7.11 -0.09 -2.69
N TYR A 21 6.76 -0.47 -3.92
CA TYR A 21 7.33 -1.63 -4.60
C TYR A 21 7.56 -1.32 -6.08
N ASN A 22 8.32 -2.20 -6.76
CA ASN A 22 8.46 -2.12 -8.21
C ASN A 22 7.60 -3.21 -8.83
N ASP A 23 6.74 -2.85 -9.78
CA ASP A 23 5.93 -3.84 -10.50
C ASP A 23 6.80 -4.74 -11.40
N HIS A 24 6.17 -5.73 -12.04
CA HIS A 24 6.88 -6.64 -12.96
C HIS A 24 7.51 -5.95 -14.18
N ARG A 25 7.17 -4.68 -14.45
CA ARG A 25 7.74 -3.85 -15.51
C ARG A 25 8.79 -2.86 -14.97
N GLY A 26 9.16 -2.96 -13.70
CA GLY A 26 10.14 -2.09 -13.06
C GLY A 26 9.62 -0.70 -12.68
N ARG A 27 8.31 -0.47 -12.73
CA ARG A 27 7.72 0.84 -12.37
C ARG A 27 7.50 0.91 -10.87
N VAL A 28 7.87 2.04 -10.28
CA VAL A 28 7.57 2.34 -8.87
C VAL A 28 6.05 2.45 -8.68
N LYS A 29 5.54 1.74 -7.68
CA LYS A 29 4.14 1.71 -7.27
C LYS A 29 4.05 1.82 -5.76
N HIS A 30 2.93 2.35 -5.29
CA HIS A 30 2.66 2.52 -3.87
C HIS A 30 1.36 1.82 -3.51
N THR A 31 1.44 0.77 -2.69
CA THR A 31 0.28 0.03 -2.19
C THR A 31 -0.17 0.64 -0.88
N ALA A 32 -1.46 0.82 -0.70
CA ALA A 32 -2.09 1.01 0.60
C ALA A 32 -2.94 -0.22 0.92
N ALA A 33 -2.70 -0.88 2.05
CA ALA A 33 -3.45 -2.07 2.48
C ALA A 33 -3.86 -1.96 3.95
N CYS A 34 -5.15 -2.11 4.22
CA CYS A 34 -5.67 -2.19 5.58
C CYS A 34 -5.31 -3.54 6.19
N THR A 35 -4.69 -3.48 7.37
CA THR A 35 -4.29 -4.67 8.15
C THR A 35 -5.31 -5.04 9.21
N ALA A 36 -6.45 -4.34 9.27
CA ALA A 36 -7.54 -4.71 10.15
C ALA A 36 -8.19 -6.03 9.66
N PRO A 37 -8.42 -7.00 10.58
CA PRO A 37 -9.12 -8.24 10.23
C PRO A 37 -10.49 -7.94 9.61
N GLY A 38 -10.80 -8.58 8.47
CA GLY A 38 -12.11 -8.50 7.83
C GLY A 38 -12.36 -7.27 6.95
N CYS A 39 -11.48 -6.25 6.92
CA CYS A 39 -11.70 -5.06 6.09
C CYS A 39 -11.44 -5.29 4.60
N GLY A 40 -10.35 -6.00 4.25
CA GLY A 40 -10.03 -6.35 2.86
C GLY A 40 -9.58 -5.18 1.97
N PHE A 41 -9.53 -3.95 2.47
CA PHE A 41 -9.10 -2.79 1.70
C PHE A 41 -7.62 -2.93 1.26
N SER A 42 -7.39 -2.92 -0.05
CA SER A 42 -6.07 -2.81 -0.65
C SER A 42 -6.15 -2.12 -2.01
N ALA A 43 -5.21 -1.22 -2.30
CA ALA A 43 -5.19 -0.47 -3.54
C ALA A 43 -3.75 -0.05 -3.92
N ASP A 44 -3.48 -0.04 -5.23
CA ASP A 44 -2.19 0.36 -5.80
C ASP A 44 -2.27 1.71 -6.51
N TYR A 45 -1.36 2.60 -6.16
CA TYR A 45 -1.25 3.96 -6.67
C TYR A 45 0.07 4.17 -7.41
N ARG A 46 0.08 5.13 -8.33
CA ARG A 46 1.31 5.59 -9.00
C ARG A 46 2.10 6.57 -8.12
N ASP A 47 1.39 7.34 -7.30
CA ASP A 47 1.96 8.39 -6.46
C ASP A 47 1.87 8.02 -4.99
N ARG A 48 2.95 8.28 -4.24
CA ARG A 48 3.01 8.00 -2.80
C ARG A 48 1.95 8.79 -2.03
N THR A 49 1.81 10.07 -2.37
CA THR A 49 0.84 10.97 -1.73
C THR A 49 -0.59 10.49 -1.88
N ALA A 50 -0.95 9.88 -3.02
CA ALA A 50 -2.26 9.28 -3.24
C ALA A 50 -2.50 8.06 -2.33
N ALA A 51 -1.49 7.19 -2.21
CA ALA A 51 -1.57 6.03 -1.30
C ALA A 51 -1.69 6.46 0.17
N GLU A 52 -0.93 7.49 0.58
CA GLU A 52 -0.99 8.04 1.92
C GLU A 52 -2.32 8.75 2.21
N LEU A 53 -2.87 9.49 1.24
CA LEU A 53 -4.18 10.12 1.37
C LEU A 53 -5.26 9.07 1.58
N ALA A 54 -5.30 8.04 0.72
CA ALA A 54 -6.24 6.94 0.85
C ALA A 54 -6.14 6.25 2.21
N ALA A 55 -4.92 6.06 2.72
CA ALA A 55 -4.68 5.49 4.04
C ALA A 55 -5.18 6.39 5.18
N ARG A 56 -4.99 7.72 5.08
CA ARG A 56 -5.45 8.70 6.09
C ARG A 56 -6.97 8.81 6.15
N THR A 57 -7.65 8.67 5.02
CA THR A 57 -9.11 8.77 4.92
C THR A 57 -9.81 7.43 5.11
N HIS A 58 -9.08 6.31 5.18
CA HIS A 58 -9.66 4.99 5.32
C HIS A 58 -10.28 4.78 6.71
N ARG A 59 -11.52 4.28 6.73
CA ARG A 59 -12.20 3.82 7.94
C ARG A 59 -12.61 2.38 7.73
N CYS A 60 -12.31 1.53 8.71
CA CYS A 60 -12.85 0.18 8.74
C CYS A 60 -14.36 0.28 8.99
N THR A 61 -15.14 -0.44 8.19
CA THR A 61 -16.59 -0.59 8.33
C THR A 61 -16.90 -2.05 8.60
#